data_AF-A0A511Y7D8-F1
#
_entry.id   AF-A0A511Y7D8-F1
#
_cell.length_a   1.000
_cell.length_b   1.000
_cell.length_c   1.000
_cell.angle_alpha   90.00
_cell.angle_beta   90.00
_cell.angle_gamma   90.00
#
_symmetry.space_group_name_H-M   'P 1'
#
loop_
_entity.id
_entity.type
_entity.pdbx_description
1 polymer ?
#
loop_
_entity_poly.entity_id
_entity_poly.type
_entity_poly.pdbx_seq_one_letter_code
_entity_poly.pdbx_strand_id
1 'polypeptide(L)'
;MKNLKQNTDYCALEFYRKPEISCGTIHKFQGKEADIVFLVLGSDPKSSGARNWASSKPKMLNVALTRAKKRIYVIGNKNLWGQCSYFDVMAATI
;
A
#
# COMPACT_ATOMS: atom_id res chain seq x y z
N MET A 1 5.97 6.85 -12.54
CA MET A 1 6.56 5.69 -11.83
C MET A 1 7.86 5.98 -11.08
N LYS A 2 8.39 7.22 -11.04
CA LYS A 2 9.70 7.51 -10.41
C LYS A 2 9.72 7.64 -8.87
N ASN A 3 8.57 7.73 -8.19
CA ASN A 3 8.52 8.04 -6.74
C ASN A 3 8.50 6.83 -5.77
N LEU A 4 8.30 5.60 -6.25
CA LEU A 4 8.15 4.43 -5.36
C LEU A 4 9.49 3.85 -4.87
N LYS A 5 10.58 4.01 -5.64
CA LYS A 5 11.91 3.51 -5.23
C LYS A 5 12.48 4.30 -4.05
N GLN A 6 12.31 5.62 -4.05
CA GLN A 6 12.88 6.51 -3.03
C GLN A 6 12.31 6.26 -1.63
N ASN A 7 11.00 5.99 -1.53
CA ASN A 7 10.34 5.74 -0.24
C ASN A 7 10.73 4.40 0.40
N THR A 8 10.95 3.35 -0.41
CA THR A 8 11.41 2.06 0.13
C THR A 8 12.83 2.13 0.67
N ASP A 9 13.67 2.98 0.08
CA ASP A 9 15.05 3.17 0.51
C ASP A 9 15.12 3.99 1.81
N TYR A 10 14.27 5.01 1.96
CA TYR A 10 14.14 5.76 3.23
C TYR A 10 13.66 4.85 4.37
N CYS A 11 12.59 4.09 4.12
CA CYS A 11 12.10 3.08 5.05
C CYS A 11 13.19 2.10 5.51
N ALA A 12 14.01 1.63 4.56
CA ALA A 12 15.08 0.68 4.84
C ALA A 12 16.16 1.29 5.74
N LEU A 13 16.45 2.58 5.60
CA LEU A 13 17.37 3.32 6.46
C LEU A 13 16.76 3.58 7.84
N GLU A 14 15.54 4.11 7.89
CA GLU A 14 14.86 4.49 9.13
C GLU A 14 14.62 3.27 10.05
N PHE A 15 14.28 2.12 9.44
CA PHE A 15 14.04 0.88 10.17
C PHE A 15 15.24 -0.07 10.19
N TYR A 16 16.43 0.37 9.78
CA TYR A 16 17.62 -0.49 9.70
C TYR A 16 17.94 -1.20 11.02
N ARG A 17 17.73 -0.53 12.16
CA ARG A 17 17.96 -1.07 13.51
C ARG A 17 16.71 -1.66 14.18
N LYS A 18 15.62 -1.85 13.43
CA LYS A 18 14.34 -2.39 13.91
C LYS A 18 13.96 -3.63 13.09
N PRO A 19 14.58 -4.80 13.36
CA PRO A 19 14.39 -6.02 12.56
C PRO A 19 12.94 -6.53 12.54
N GLU A 20 12.13 -6.13 13.52
CA GLU A 20 10.70 -6.42 13.60
C GLU A 20 9.85 -5.64 12.60
N ILE A 21 10.39 -4.56 12.01
CA ILE A 21 9.69 -3.72 11.03
C ILE A 21 10.20 -4.04 9.63
N SER A 22 9.29 -4.52 8.77
CA SER A 22 9.56 -4.71 7.35
C SER A 22 8.84 -3.66 6.51
N CYS A 23 9.58 -2.98 5.63
CA CYS A 23 9.00 -2.03 4.67
C CYS A 23 9.44 -2.35 3.23
N GLY A 24 8.56 -2.14 2.27
CA GLY A 24 8.78 -2.52 0.88
C GLY A 24 7.53 -2.32 0.02
N THR A 25 7.64 -2.66 -1.26
CA THR A 25 6.48 -2.69 -2.16
C THR A 25 5.66 -3.96 -1.94
N ILE A 26 4.38 -3.94 -2.36
CA ILE A 26 3.46 -5.09 -2.25
C ILE A 26 4.08 -6.40 -2.77
N HIS A 27 4.85 -6.33 -3.87
CA HIS A 27 5.51 -7.50 -4.47
C HIS A 27 6.52 -8.20 -3.54
N LYS A 28 7.18 -7.46 -2.63
CA LYS A 28 8.12 -8.05 -1.66
C LYS A 28 7.45 -8.85 -0.54
N PHE A 29 6.14 -8.66 -0.34
CA PHE A 29 5.39 -9.24 0.77
C PHE A 29 4.50 -10.41 0.38
N GLN A 30 4.57 -10.88 -0.87
CA GLN A 30 3.81 -12.06 -1.28
C GLN A 30 4.22 -13.28 -0.45
N GLY A 31 3.25 -13.93 0.20
CA GLY A 31 3.47 -15.11 1.05
C GLY A 31 4.01 -14.82 2.46
N LYS A 32 4.23 -13.54 2.82
CA LYS A 32 4.55 -13.12 4.19
C LYS A 32 3.29 -12.62 4.90
N GLU A 33 3.30 -12.52 6.22
CA GLU A 33 2.19 -11.97 7.03
C GLU A 33 2.73 -11.21 8.24
N ALA A 34 1.94 -10.28 8.79
CA ALA A 34 2.27 -9.51 9.98
C ALA A 34 1.03 -9.27 10.85
N ASP A 35 1.21 -9.07 12.15
CA ASP A 35 0.11 -8.73 13.06
C ASP A 35 -0.57 -7.41 12.67
N ILE A 36 0.24 -6.42 12.29
CA ILE A 36 -0.21 -5.09 11.87
C ILE A 36 0.40 -4.76 10.52
N VAL A 37 -0.42 -4.26 9.59
CA VAL A 37 0.03 -3.82 8.27
C VAL A 37 -0.35 -2.35 8.05
N PHE A 38 0.62 -1.57 7.55
CA PHE A 38 0.38 -0.21 7.07
C PHE A 38 0.46 -0.21 5.54
N LEU A 39 -0.67 0.01 4.87
CA LEU A 39 -0.74 0.19 3.42
C LEU A 39 -0.71 1.69 3.09
N VAL A 40 0.43 2.15 2.57
CA VAL A 40 0.60 3.57 2.20
C VAL A 40 0.39 3.74 0.69
N LEU A 41 -0.65 4.50 0.33
CA LEU A 41 -1.11 4.72 -1.04
C LEU A 41 -0.71 6.11 -1.54
N GLY A 42 0.49 6.19 -2.12
CA GLY A 42 1.02 7.41 -2.74
C GLY A 42 0.65 7.54 -4.22
N SER A 43 0.19 8.71 -4.64
CA SER A 43 0.02 9.05 -6.06
C SER A 43 0.09 10.56 -6.28
N ASP A 44 0.37 10.99 -7.51
CA ASP A 44 0.27 12.39 -7.90
C ASP A 44 -1.21 12.83 -7.91
N PRO A 45 -1.62 13.84 -7.14
CA PRO A 45 -3.00 14.32 -7.16
C PRO A 45 -3.49 14.75 -8.55
N LYS A 46 -2.60 15.29 -9.39
CA LYS A 46 -2.92 15.82 -10.71
C LYS A 46 -2.94 14.75 -11.82
N SER A 47 -2.47 13.53 -11.54
CA SER A 47 -2.41 12.44 -12.52
C SER A 47 -2.97 11.14 -11.95
N SER A 48 -3.96 10.56 -12.64
CA SER A 48 -4.60 9.30 -12.23
C SER A 48 -3.85 8.05 -12.68
N GLY A 49 -2.86 8.16 -13.59
CA GLY A 49 -2.25 6.99 -14.24
C GLY A 49 -1.68 5.94 -13.28
N ALA A 50 -1.03 6.38 -12.19
CA ALA A 50 -0.51 5.46 -11.18
C ALA A 50 -1.61 4.77 -10.36
N ARG A 51 -2.69 5.50 -10.05
CA ARG A 51 -3.86 4.94 -9.35
C ARG A 51 -4.58 3.94 -10.24
N ASN A 52 -4.86 4.31 -11.49
CA ASN A 52 -5.52 3.46 -12.47
C ASN A 52 -4.74 2.17 -12.72
N TRP A 53 -3.41 2.25 -12.81
CA TRP A 53 -2.56 1.07 -12.90
C TRP A 53 -2.68 0.19 -11.65
N ALA A 54 -2.59 0.79 -10.46
CA ALA A 54 -2.67 0.07 -9.19
C ALA A 54 -4.04 -0.60 -8.96
N SER A 55 -5.12 0.02 -9.44
CA SER A 55 -6.50 -0.45 -9.32
C SER A 55 -6.96 -1.31 -10.49
N SER A 56 -6.13 -1.50 -11.53
CA SER A 56 -6.51 -2.27 -12.73
C SER A 56 -6.83 -3.73 -12.44
N LYS A 57 -6.27 -4.28 -11.36
CA LYS A 57 -6.50 -5.65 -10.89
C LYS A 57 -6.60 -5.68 -9.37
N PRO A 58 -7.41 -6.57 -8.78
CA PRO A 58 -7.60 -6.61 -7.34
C PRO A 58 -6.38 -7.16 -6.59
N LYS A 59 -5.43 -7.82 -7.29
CA LYS A 59 -4.31 -8.54 -6.69
C LYS A 59 -3.49 -7.67 -5.71
N MET A 60 -3.20 -6.41 -6.06
CA MET A 60 -2.40 -5.55 -5.19
C MET A 60 -3.11 -5.28 -3.85
N LEU A 61 -4.40 -4.94 -3.92
CA LEU A 61 -5.22 -4.70 -2.74
C LEU A 61 -5.41 -5.98 -1.92
N ASN A 62 -5.72 -7.10 -2.57
CA ASN A 62 -5.89 -8.39 -1.90
C ASN A 62 -4.63 -8.83 -1.18
N VAL A 63 -3.45 -8.68 -1.79
CA VAL A 63 -2.18 -8.99 -1.12
C VAL A 63 -2.07 -8.16 0.14
N ALA A 64 -2.22 -6.83 0.06
CA ALA A 64 -2.08 -5.94 1.21
C ALA A 64 -3.08 -6.27 2.34
N LEU A 65 -4.36 -6.49 2.01
CA LEU A 65 -5.41 -6.82 2.99
C LEU A 65 -5.15 -8.16 3.69
N THR A 66 -4.78 -9.18 2.92
CA THR A 66 -4.54 -10.54 3.45
C THR A 66 -3.20 -10.69 4.17
N ARG A 67 -2.36 -9.64 4.21
CA ARG A 67 -1.11 -9.66 4.98
C ARG A 67 -1.32 -9.42 6.47
N ALA A 68 -2.43 -8.78 6.84
CA ALA A 68 -2.72 -8.39 8.22
C ALA A 68 -3.43 -9.53 8.97
N LYS A 69 -2.85 -9.96 10.10
CA LYS A 69 -3.50 -10.95 10.99
C LYS A 69 -4.47 -10.33 11.98
N LYS A 70 -4.19 -9.10 12.44
CA LYS A 70 -5.00 -8.43 13.47
C LYS A 70 -5.54 -7.08 13.01
N ARG A 71 -4.70 -6.20 12.45
CA ARG A 71 -5.09 -4.84 12.05
C ARG A 71 -4.44 -4.42 10.74
N ILE A 72 -5.20 -3.69 9.93
CA ILE A 72 -4.67 -2.97 8.78
C ILE A 72 -5.00 -1.48 8.91
N TYR A 73 -4.03 -0.64 8.60
CA TYR A 73 -4.19 0.80 8.45
C TYR A 73 -3.91 1.18 7.00
N VAL A 74 -4.83 1.90 6.38
CA VAL A 74 -4.67 2.41 5.01
C VAL A 74 -4.48 3.91 5.05
N ILE A 75 -3.36 4.39 4.50
CA ILE A 75 -2.97 5.80 4.53
C ILE A 75 -2.89 6.31 3.09
N GLY A 76 -3.71 7.29 2.74
CA GLY A 76 -3.71 7.91 1.42
C GLY A 76 -4.85 8.90 1.24
N ASN A 77 -4.91 9.57 0.09
CA ASN A 77 -6.01 10.48 -0.23
C ASN A 77 -7.28 9.68 -0.54
N LYS A 78 -8.19 9.58 0.44
CA LYS A 78 -9.44 8.82 0.34
C LYS A 78 -10.32 9.25 -0.85
N ASN A 79 -10.39 10.55 -1.12
CA ASN A 79 -11.22 11.08 -2.22
C ASN A 79 -10.70 10.69 -3.60
N LEU A 80 -9.38 10.52 -3.74
CA LEU A 80 -8.77 10.10 -5.01
C LEU A 80 -8.76 8.58 -5.18
N TRP A 81 -8.44 7.84 -4.12
CA TRP A 81 -8.36 6.38 -4.17
C TRP A 81 -9.73 5.70 -4.13
N GLY A 82 -10.71 6.28 -3.44
CA GLY A 82 -12.08 5.77 -3.39
C GLY A 82 -12.85 5.90 -4.71
N GLN A 83 -12.29 6.58 -5.71
CA GLN A 83 -12.85 6.63 -7.07
C GLN A 83 -12.32 5.50 -7.97
N CYS A 84 -11.36 4.71 -7.50
CA CYS A 84 -10.72 3.65 -8.28
C CYS A 84 -11.33 2.28 -7.97
N SER A 85 -11.47 1.43 -8.98
CA SER A 85 -12.03 0.08 -8.84
C SER A 85 -11.37 -0.70 -7.70
N TYR A 86 -12.17 -1.45 -6.94
CA TYR A 86 -11.80 -2.22 -5.74
C TYR A 86 -11.44 -1.36 -4.52
N PHE A 87 -10.83 -0.20 -4.73
CA PHE A 87 -10.48 0.76 -3.67
C PHE A 87 -11.69 1.59 -3.22
N ASP A 88 -12.71 1.72 -4.05
CA ASP A 88 -14.03 2.24 -3.72
C ASP A 88 -14.71 1.44 -2.60
N VAL A 89 -14.77 0.12 -2.76
CA VAL A 89 -15.34 -0.79 -1.75
C VAL A 89 -14.50 -0.76 -0.48
N MET A 90 -13.17 -0.80 -0.60
CA MET A 90 -12.27 -0.65 0.53
C MET A 90 -12.55 0.66 1.28
N ALA A 91 -12.55 1.81 0.61
CA ALA A 91 -12.74 3.12 1.23
C ALA A 91 -14.11 3.28 1.93
N ALA A 92 -15.13 2.55 1.48
CA ALA A 92 -16.44 2.53 2.13
C ALA A 92 -16.49 1.62 3.37
N THR A 93 -15.59 0.64 3.46
CA THR A 93 -15.65 -0.44 4.47
C THR A 93 -14.71 -0.21 5.65
N ILE A 94 -13.55 0.42 5.42
CA ILE A 94 -12.52 0.73 6.44
C ILE A 94 -12.39 2.24 6.71
#